data_AF-A0A410P6S2-F1
#
_entry.id   AF-A0A410P6S2-F1
#
_cell.length_a   1.000
_cell.length_b   1.000
_cell.length_c   1.000
_cell.angle_alpha   90.00
_cell.angle_beta   90.00
_cell.angle_gamma   90.00
#
_symmetry.space_group_name_H-M   'P 1'
#
loop_
_entity.id
_entity.type
_entity.pdbx_description
1 polymer ?
#
loop_
_entity_poly.entity_id
_entity_poly.type
_entity_poly.pdbx_seq_one_letter_code
_entity_poly.pdbx_strand_id
1 'polypeptide(L)' 'MGQRIKNNFQKRFGDHIHVIYAEHSTVTEKEILKTRLCEAIAMVLSGILGREPTQRELLGIDDLSRIKKRK' A
#
# COMPACT_ATOMS: atom_id res chain seq x y z
N MET A 1 -19.86 -9.86 -3.30
CA MET A 1 -20.09 -8.58 -4.02
C MET A 1 -19.58 -8.58 -5.48
N GLY A 2 -18.54 -9.35 -5.84
CA GLY A 2 -17.98 -9.35 -7.20
C GLY A 2 -18.92 -9.82 -8.33
N GLN A 3 -19.81 -10.78 -8.08
CA GLN A 3 -20.76 -11.29 -9.10
C GLN A 3 -21.67 -10.20 -9.68
N ARG A 4 -22.17 -9.27 -8.85
CA ARG A 4 -23.06 -8.19 -9.28
C ARG A 4 -22.36 -7.20 -10.21
N ILE A 5 -21.10 -6.90 -9.93
CA ILE A 5 -20.28 -5.98 -10.72
C ILE A 5 -20.02 -6.58 -12.11
N LYS A 6 -19.66 -7.87 -12.16
CA LYS A 6 -19.44 -8.60 -13.42
C LYS A 6 -20.69 -8.61 -14.32
N ASN A 7 -21.85 -8.89 -13.73
CA ASN A 7 -23.13 -8.91 -14.48
C ASN A 7 -23.53 -7.53 -15.01
N ASN A 8 -23.32 -6.47 -14.22
CA ASN A 8 -23.62 -5.10 -14.66
C ASN A 8 -22.64 -4.61 -15.72
N PHE A 9 -21.36 -4.98 -15.63
CA PHE A 9 -20.37 -4.65 -16.64
C PHE A 9 -20.72 -5.29 -17.99
N GLN A 10 -21.03 -6.59 -17.99
CA GLN A 10 -21.39 -7.30 -19.21
C GLN A 10 -22.67 -6.76 -19.85
N LYS A 11 -23.67 -6.35 -19.05
CA LYS A 11 -24.87 -5.67 -19.57
C LYS A 11 -24.57 -4.33 -20.26
N ARG A 12 -23.57 -3.58 -19.80
CA ARG A 12 -23.28 -2.22 -20.30
C ARG A 12 -22.29 -2.19 -21.45
N PHE A 13 -21.35 -3.13 -21.48
CA PHE A 13 -20.23 -3.11 -22.42
C PHE A 13 -20.19 -4.33 -23.36
N GLY A 14 -21.05 -5.34 -23.14
CA GLY A 14 -21.07 -6.56 -23.95
C GLY A 14 -19.70 -7.22 -24.01
N ASP A 15 -19.33 -7.69 -25.20
CA ASP A 15 -18.00 -8.27 -25.48
C ASP A 15 -17.01 -7.25 -26.09
N HIS A 16 -17.36 -5.95 -26.11
CA HIS A 16 -16.52 -4.92 -26.73
C HIS A 16 -15.32 -4.52 -25.87
N ILE A 17 -15.34 -4.82 -24.57
CA ILE A 17 -14.26 -4.49 -23.63
C ILE A 17 -13.89 -5.74 -22.84
N HIS A 18 -12.70 -6.26 -23.09
CA HIS A 18 -12.11 -7.33 -22.28
C HIS A 18 -11.48 -6.73 -21.02
N VAL A 19 -12.14 -6.88 -19.88
CA VAL A 19 -11.55 -6.53 -18.58
C VAL A 19 -10.60 -7.65 -18.17
N ILE A 20 -9.31 -7.42 -18.38
CA ILE A 20 -8.25 -8.26 -17.83
C ILE A 20 -8.00 -7.77 -16.40
N TYR A 21 -8.57 -8.46 -15.42
CA TYR A 21 -8.12 -8.29 -14.06
C TYR A 21 -6.71 -8.88 -13.98
N ALA A 22 -5.73 -8.07 -13.55
CA ALA A 22 -4.40 -8.59 -13.27
C ALA A 22 -4.54 -9.79 -12.33
N GLU A 23 -3.94 -10.92 -12.72
CA GLU A 23 -3.91 -12.11 -11.87
C GLU A 23 -3.38 -11.73 -10.49
N HIS A 24 -3.85 -12.44 -9.47
CA HIS A 24 -3.36 -12.25 -8.12
C HIS A 24 -1.84 -12.32 -8.15
N SER A 25 -1.18 -11.23 -7.75
CA SER A 25 0.28 -11.19 -7.67
C SER A 25 0.78 -12.41 -6.91
N THR A 26 1.81 -13.04 -7.46
CA THR A 26 2.45 -14.21 -6.87
C THR A 26 2.90 -13.87 -5.45
N VAL A 27 3.07 -14.88 -4.60
CA VAL A 27 3.50 -14.67 -3.20
C VAL A 27 4.80 -13.84 -3.18
N THR A 28 5.73 -14.15 -4.08
CA THR A 28 7.01 -13.45 -4.25
C THR A 28 6.84 -11.99 -4.65
N GLU A 29 5.97 -11.68 -5.62
CA GLU A 29 5.71 -10.28 -6.00
C GLU A 29 5.08 -9.48 -4.86
N LYS A 30 4.19 -10.10 -4.08
CA LYS A 30 3.60 -9.48 -2.90
C LYS A 30 4.63 -9.20 -1.82
N GLU A 31 5.59 -10.10 -1.61
CA GLU A 31 6.69 -9.89 -0.67
C GLU A 31 7.60 -8.75 -1.13
N ILE A 32 8.00 -8.73 -2.42
CA ILE A 32 8.80 -7.64 -2.99
C ILE A 32 8.09 -6.30 -2.83
N LEU A 33 6.79 -6.24 -3.15
CA LEU A 33 6.00 -5.03 -2.98
C LEU A 33 5.92 -4.59 -1.52
N LYS A 34 5.69 -5.52 -0.58
CA LYS A 34 5.68 -5.22 0.86
C LYS A 34 7.02 -4.63 1.31
N THR A 35 8.14 -5.24 0.93
CA THR A 35 9.47 -4.76 1.29
C THR A 35 9.70 -3.34 0.78
N ARG A 36 9.40 -3.08 -0.50
CA ARG A 36 9.51 -1.72 -1.08
C ARG A 36 8.63 -0.71 -0.36
N LEU A 37 7.43 -1.11 0.06
CA LEU A 37 6.51 -0.25 0.79
C LEU A 37 7.06 0.09 2.18
N CYS A 38 7.60 -0.91 2.89
CA CYS A 38 8.26 -0.70 4.18
C CYS A 38 9.47 0.24 4.07
N GLU A 39 10.31 0.06 3.05
CA GLU A 39 11.46 0.94 2.78
C GLU A 39 11.00 2.39 2.49
N ALA A 40 9.97 2.56 1.66
CA ALA A 40 9.42 3.87 1.35
C ALA A 40 8.87 4.57 2.61
N ILE A 41 8.16 3.85 3.47
CA ILE A 41 7.66 4.38 4.74
C ILE A 41 8.84 4.81 5.64
N ALA A 42 9.87 3.97 5.75
CA ALA A 42 11.04 4.29 6.57
C ALA A 42 11.77 5.54 6.07
N MET A 43 11.94 5.71 4.75
CA MET A 43 12.54 6.90 4.15
C MET A 43 11.73 8.16 4.43
N VAL A 44 10.41 8.11 4.24
CA VAL A 44 9.52 9.25 4.49
C VAL A 44 9.58 9.65 5.97
N LEU A 45 9.47 8.67 6.88
CA LEU A 45 9.56 8.93 8.31
C LEU A 45 10.93 9.48 8.70
N SER A 46 12.01 8.97 8.12
CA SER A 46 13.36 9.49 8.38
C SER A 46 13.47 10.97 7.99
N GLY A 47 12.91 11.36 6.85
CA GLY A 47 12.83 12.75 6.42
C GLY A 47 12.00 13.64 7.36
N ILE A 48 10.87 13.12 7.88
CA ILE A 48 10.01 13.86 8.81
C ILE A 48 10.68 14.02 10.19
N LEU A 49 11.35 12.97 10.66
CA LEU A 49 11.93 12.93 12.01
C LEU A 49 13.33 13.54 12.08
N GLY A 50 14.03 13.64 10.94
CA GLY A 50 15.45 14.02 10.90
C GLY A 50 16.38 12.99 11.55
N ARG A 51 15.90 11.76 11.75
CA ARG A 51 16.61 10.59 12.26
C ARG A 51 15.94 9.32 11.78
N GLU A 52 16.61 8.18 11.90
CA GLU A 52 15.96 6.91 11.60
C GLU A 52 14.78 6.63 12.54
N PRO A 53 13.63 6.16 12.01
CA PRO A 53 12.50 5.75 12.82
C PRO A 53 12.82 4.42 13.52
N THR A 54 12.40 4.31 14.77
CA THR A 54 12.55 3.04 15.53
C THR A 54 11.52 2.02 15.07
N GLN A 55 11.79 0.74 15.35
CA GLN A 55 10.86 -0.34 14.99
C GLN A 55 9.47 -0.16 15.64
N ARG A 56 9.40 0.37 16.87
CA ARG A 56 8.13 0.60 17.58
C ARG A 56 7.32 1.72 16.94
N GLU A 57 8.00 2.76 16.44
CA GLU A 57 7.39 3.85 15.68
C GLU A 57 6.87 3.38 14.32
N LEU A 58 7.64 2.55 13.60
CA LEU A 58 7.22 1.95 12.34
C LEU A 58 5.99 1.06 12.49
N LEU A 59 5.87 0.38 13.64
CA LEU A 59 4.72 -0.45 13.99
C LEU A 59 3.55 0.35 14.57
N GLY A 60 3.67 1.68 14.72
CA GLY A 60 2.63 2.54 15.30
C GLY A 60 2.39 2.30 16.79
N ILE A 61 3.32 1.66 17.50
CA ILE A 61 3.25 1.42 18.95
C ILE A 61 3.57 2.73 19.69
N ASP A 62 4.59 3.46 19.21
CA ASP A 62 5.02 4.72 19.79
C ASP A 62 4.48 5.91 18.98
N ASP A 63 3.98 6.92 19.69
CA ASP A 63 3.38 8.13 19.10
C ASP A 63 4.46 9.09 18.58
N LEU A 64 4.46 9.28 17.26
CA LEU A 64 5.38 10.15 16.53
C LEU A 64 5.11 11.65 16.71
N SER A 65 3.91 12.03 17.17
CA SER A 65 3.53 13.45 17.29
C SER A 65 4.27 14.18 18.42
N ARG A 66 4.81 13.44 19.37
CA ARG A 66 5.53 13.97 20.55
C ARG A 66 6.96 14.40 20.25
N ILE A 67 7.44 14.11 19.04
CA ILE A 67 8.80 14.46 18.63
C ILE A 67 8.86 15.98 18.46
N LYS A 68 9.54 16.64 19.40
CA LYS A 68 9.83 18.08 19.30
C LYS A 68 10.58 18.30 18.00
N LYS A 69 9.93 18.93 17.03
CA LYS A 69 10.60 19.43 15.82
C LYS A 69 11.82 20.23 16.28
N ARG A 70 13.01 19.84 15.82
CA ARG A 70 14.19 20.70 15.97
C ARG A 70 13.87 21.99 15.20
N LYS A 71 13.84 23.11 15.92
CA LYS A 71 13.67 24.45 15.35
C LYS A 71 14.85 24.78 14.45
#